data_AF-A0A674IWB9-F1
#
_entry.id   AF-A0A674IWB9-F1
#
_cell.length_a   1.000
_cell.length_b   1.000
_cell.length_c   1.000
_cell.angle_alpha   90.00
_cell.angle_beta   90.00
_cell.angle_gamma   90.00
#
_symmetry.space_group_name_H-M   'P 1'
#
loop_
_entity.id
_entity.type
_entity.pdbx_description
1 polymer ?
#
loop_
_entity_poly.entity_id
_entity_poly.type
_entity_poly.pdbx_seq_one_letter_code
_entity_poly.pdbx_strand_id
1 'polypeptide(L)'
;MISQAQLTWLLVLWIQGSSGQIVMTQTPESLAVSPGDRVTINCKASSSVTGGSTHYIAWYQQKSGQAPKLLIYYASTRATGIPDRFTGSGSGTDFTLTISNVQAEDFGDYYCQQGYSSPLTVIQTSTKTSLFRSILCNSCFLQTAAFSVQMLHVIWVQTFSPRNTYTCPLHTVIHIN
;
A
#
# COMPACT_ATOMS: atom_id res chain seq x y z
N MET A 1 45.80 -36.68 -21.43
CA MET A 1 44.74 -37.14 -20.51
C MET A 1 44.43 -35.97 -19.57
N ILE A 2 43.24 -35.38 -19.66
CA ILE A 2 42.85 -34.24 -18.82
C ILE A 2 42.56 -34.78 -17.40
N SER A 3 43.16 -34.18 -16.37
CA SER A 3 43.03 -34.70 -15.01
C SER A 3 41.63 -34.42 -14.44
N GLN A 4 41.15 -35.29 -13.55
CA GLN A 4 39.84 -35.13 -12.91
C GLN A 4 39.70 -33.79 -12.17
N ALA A 5 40.81 -33.23 -11.67
CA ALA A 5 40.86 -31.91 -11.05
C ALA A 5 40.72 -30.74 -12.04
N GLN A 6 41.14 -30.93 -13.30
CA GLN A 6 40.95 -29.92 -14.35
C GLN A 6 39.50 -29.92 -14.86
N LEU A 7 38.85 -31.09 -14.90
CA LEU A 7 37.42 -31.20 -15.24
C LEU A 7 36.53 -30.55 -14.18
N THR A 8 36.85 -30.71 -12.89
CA THR A 8 36.09 -30.06 -11.80
C THR A 8 36.27 -28.54 -11.81
N TRP A 9 37.47 -28.04 -12.08
CA TRP A 9 37.71 -26.59 -12.26
C TRP A 9 36.94 -26.00 -13.44
N LEU A 10 36.85 -26.73 -14.56
CA LEU A 10 36.03 -26.32 -15.70
C LEU A 10 34.55 -26.29 -15.32
N LEU A 11 34.02 -27.30 -14.62
CA LEU A 11 32.63 -27.35 -14.16
C LEU A 11 32.25 -26.18 -13.23
N VAL A 12 33.17 -25.71 -12.39
CA VAL A 12 32.93 -24.53 -11.51
C VAL A 12 32.87 -23.22 -12.31
N LEU A 13 33.54 -23.13 -13.46
CA LEU A 13 33.46 -21.97 -14.37
C LEU A 13 32.14 -21.89 -15.16
N TRP A 14 31.36 -22.99 -15.20
CA TRP A 14 30.06 -23.06 -15.89
C TRP A 14 28.85 -22.75 -15.01
N ILE A 15 29.04 -22.50 -13.71
CA ILE A 15 27.94 -22.07 -12.83
C ILE A 15 27.70 -20.56 -13.04
N GLN A 16 27.32 -20.18 -14.26
CA GLN A 16 26.81 -18.85 -14.57
C GLN A 16 25.51 -18.66 -13.77
N GLY A 17 25.58 -17.82 -12.75
CA GLY A 17 24.51 -17.26 -11.92
C GLY A 17 23.13 -17.93 -12.00
N SER A 18 22.77 -18.67 -10.95
CA SER A 18 21.37 -18.94 -10.66
C SER A 18 20.67 -17.61 -10.33
N SER A 19 19.93 -17.05 -11.28
CA SER A 19 19.13 -15.84 -11.05
C SER A 19 17.89 -16.21 -10.26
N GLY A 20 17.95 -16.06 -8.93
CA GLY A 20 16.78 -16.16 -8.07
C GLY A 20 15.73 -15.10 -8.44
N GLN A 21 14.45 -15.42 -8.21
CA GLN A 21 13.35 -14.46 -8.40
C GLN A 21 13.57 -13.23 -7.51
N ILE A 22 13.48 -12.03 -8.09
CA ILE A 22 13.60 -10.77 -7.34
C ILE A 22 12.30 -10.56 -6.57
N VAL A 23 12.38 -10.56 -5.24
CA VAL A 23 11.25 -10.32 -4.35
C VAL A 23 11.25 -8.84 -3.98
N MET A 24 10.07 -8.23 -4.04
CA MET A 24 9.83 -6.85 -3.69
C MET A 24 9.12 -6.83 -2.32
N THR A 25 9.53 -5.97 -1.40
CA THR A 25 8.98 -5.85 -0.04
C THR A 25 8.62 -4.40 0.25
N GLN A 26 7.36 -4.13 0.60
CA GLN A 26 6.88 -2.77 0.89
C GLN A 26 6.70 -2.51 2.39
N THR A 27 6.89 -1.25 2.79
CA THR A 27 6.63 -0.80 4.17
C THR A 27 6.16 0.65 4.15
N PRO A 28 5.13 1.02 4.92
CA PRO A 28 4.29 0.18 5.77
C PRO A 28 3.31 -0.70 4.97
N GLU A 29 2.76 -1.75 5.59
CA GLU A 29 1.69 -2.57 4.97
C GLU A 29 0.36 -1.81 4.92
N SER A 30 0.07 -1.01 5.96
CA SER A 30 -1.07 -0.11 5.94
C SER A 30 -0.79 1.14 6.75
N LEU A 31 -1.42 2.25 6.37
CA LEU A 31 -1.30 3.51 7.08
C LEU A 31 -2.62 4.30 6.97
N ALA A 32 -3.08 4.81 8.10
CA ALA A 32 -4.19 5.76 8.15
C ALA A 32 -3.62 7.18 8.16
N VAL A 33 -4.06 8.02 7.22
CA VAL A 33 -3.49 9.36 6.98
C VAL A 33 -4.59 10.39 6.80
N SER A 34 -4.31 11.63 7.19
CA SER A 34 -5.21 12.76 7.01
C SER A 34 -4.83 13.53 5.75
N PRO A 35 -5.79 14.18 5.07
CA PRO A 35 -5.45 15.12 4.01
C PRO A 35 -4.50 16.22 4.53
N GLY A 36 -3.48 16.57 3.75
CA GLY A 36 -2.41 17.47 4.18
C GLY A 36 -1.16 16.76 4.70
N ASP A 37 -1.27 15.49 5.10
CA ASP A 37 -0.13 14.74 5.61
C ASP A 37 0.90 14.44 4.52
N ARG A 38 2.15 14.24 4.96
CA ARG A 38 3.23 13.69 4.13
C ARG A 38 3.38 12.20 4.39
N VAL A 39 3.33 11.41 3.34
CA VAL A 39 3.49 9.95 3.40
C VAL A 39 4.74 9.54 2.65
N THR A 40 5.47 8.57 3.20
CA THR A 40 6.58 7.89 2.52
C THR A 40 6.34 6.39 2.56
N ILE A 41 6.41 5.76 1.39
CA ILE A 41 6.27 4.32 1.21
C ILE A 41 7.62 3.80 0.73
N ASN A 42 8.16 2.82 1.44
CA ASN A 42 9.41 2.17 1.13
C ASN A 42 9.15 0.89 0.34
N CYS A 43 10.05 0.61 -0.59
CA CYS A 43 10.07 -0.57 -1.41
C CYS A 43 11.51 -1.10 -1.49
N LYS A 44 11.72 -2.32 -1.02
CA LYS A 44 13.02 -2.99 -1.00
C LYS A 44 13.00 -4.19 -1.95
N ALA A 45 13.97 -4.25 -2.85
CA ALA A 45 14.22 -5.38 -3.72
C ALA A 45 15.23 -6.34 -3.07
N SER A 46 15.04 -7.65 -3.24
CA SER A 46 15.99 -8.67 -2.76
C SER A 46 17.33 -8.66 -3.53
N SER A 47 17.40 -7.96 -4.66
CA SER A 47 18.59 -7.83 -5.50
C SER A 47 18.52 -6.52 -6.27
N SER A 48 19.67 -6.01 -6.72
CA SER A 48 19.72 -4.75 -7.46
C SER A 48 18.88 -4.84 -8.73
N VAL A 49 18.01 -3.86 -8.94
CA VAL A 49 17.17 -3.71 -10.14
C VAL A 49 17.66 -2.56 -11.02
N THR A 50 18.97 -2.29 -10.95
CA THR A 50 19.63 -1.20 -11.69
C THR A 50 20.45 -1.79 -12.84
N GLY A 51 20.21 -1.32 -14.05
CA GLY A 51 21.03 -1.61 -15.23
C GLY A 51 21.66 -0.33 -15.76
N GLY A 52 22.99 -0.22 -15.69
CA GLY A 52 23.69 1.02 -16.03
C GLY A 52 23.25 2.17 -15.13
N SER A 53 22.77 3.27 -15.73
CA SER A 53 22.20 4.43 -15.02
C SER A 53 20.67 4.37 -14.86
N THR A 54 20.05 3.25 -15.23
CA THR A 54 18.59 3.10 -15.25
C THR A 54 18.12 2.20 -14.12
N HIS A 55 17.17 2.67 -13.32
CA HIS A 55 16.55 1.92 -12.24
C HIS A 55 15.21 1.35 -12.70
N TYR A 56 15.08 0.03 -12.84
CA TYR A 56 13.88 -0.59 -13.40
C TYR A 56 12.82 -0.83 -12.31
N ILE A 57 12.33 0.25 -11.72
CA ILE A 57 11.23 0.24 -10.75
C ILE A 57 10.11 1.16 -11.20
N ALA A 58 8.87 0.73 -10.99
CA ALA A 58 7.67 1.52 -11.21
C ALA A 58 6.76 1.49 -9.98
N TRP A 59 6.02 2.58 -9.77
CA TRP A 59 5.02 2.73 -8.72
C TRP A 59 3.64 2.88 -9.33
N TYR A 60 2.67 2.17 -8.76
CA TYR A 60 1.29 2.19 -9.18
C TYR A 60 0.37 2.51 -7.99
N GLN A 61 -0.76 3.14 -8.29
CA GLN A 61 -1.88 3.28 -7.38
C GLN A 61 -3.07 2.50 -7.93
N GLN A 62 -3.69 1.68 -7.09
CA GLN A 62 -4.95 1.03 -7.39
C GLN A 62 -6.02 1.52 -6.42
N LYS A 63 -7.13 2.01 -6.99
CA LYS A 63 -8.35 2.31 -6.25
C LYS A 63 -9.29 1.11 -6.32
N SER A 64 -10.12 0.95 -5.29
CA SER A 64 -11.12 -0.12 -5.28
C SER A 64 -11.98 -0.09 -6.54
N GLY A 65 -12.05 -1.21 -7.26
CA GLY A 65 -12.79 -1.34 -8.52
C GLY A 65 -12.16 -0.69 -9.74
N GLN A 66 -10.93 -0.17 -9.64
CA GLN A 66 -10.21 0.45 -10.76
C GLN A 66 -8.95 -0.34 -11.13
N ALA A 67 -8.49 -0.17 -12.37
CA ALA A 67 -7.23 -0.70 -12.83
C ALA A 67 -6.05 0.06 -12.17
N PRO A 68 -4.89 -0.59 -11.96
CA PRO A 68 -3.68 0.09 -11.48
C PRO A 68 -3.28 1.24 -12.41
N LYS A 69 -3.08 2.43 -11.84
CA LYS A 69 -2.60 3.63 -12.52
C LYS A 69 -1.12 3.84 -12.23
N LEU A 70 -0.31 4.00 -13.29
CA LEU A 70 1.11 4.31 -13.16
C LEU A 70 1.31 5.71 -12.56
N LEU A 71 2.16 5.80 -11.54
CA LEU A 71 2.55 7.05 -10.88
C LEU A 71 3.96 7.48 -11.27
N ILE A 72 4.93 6.62 -10.99
CA ILE A 72 6.36 6.85 -11.19
C ILE A 72 6.94 5.67 -11.96
N TYR A 73 7.85 5.92 -12.87
CA TYR A 73 8.68 4.92 -13.53
C TYR A 73 10.14 5.36 -13.52
N TYR A 74 11.05 4.42 -13.77
CA TYR A 74 12.48 4.63 -13.64
C TYR A 74 12.93 5.27 -12.31
N ALA A 75 12.34 4.81 -11.20
CA ALA A 75 12.53 5.29 -9.83
C ALA A 75 12.08 6.73 -9.52
N SER A 76 12.24 7.68 -10.42
CA SER A 76 12.01 9.12 -10.15
C SER A 76 11.18 9.84 -11.22
N THR A 77 10.92 9.21 -12.37
CA THR A 77 10.22 9.87 -13.48
C THR A 77 8.71 9.78 -13.28
N ARG A 78 8.05 10.93 -13.13
CA ARG A 78 6.58 11.00 -13.00
C ARG A 78 5.89 10.75 -14.33
N ALA A 79 4.85 9.93 -14.32
CA ALA A 79 3.99 9.74 -15.48
C ALA A 79 3.19 11.02 -15.80
N THR A 80 2.80 11.18 -17.06
CA THR A 80 2.02 12.33 -17.52
C THR A 80 0.68 12.43 -16.80
N GLY A 81 0.32 13.63 -16.34
CA GLY A 81 -0.93 13.88 -15.61
C GLY A 81 -0.91 13.44 -14.14
N ILE A 82 0.25 13.03 -13.61
CA ILE A 82 0.44 12.80 -12.18
C ILE A 82 0.84 14.11 -11.49
N PRO A 83 0.16 14.50 -10.40
CA PRO A 83 0.49 15.70 -9.64
C PRO A 83 1.93 15.71 -9.12
N ASP A 84 2.47 16.91 -8.96
CA ASP A 84 3.86 17.11 -8.54
C ASP A 84 4.15 16.66 -7.10
N ARG A 85 3.12 16.61 -6.25
CA ARG A 85 3.15 16.07 -4.88
C ARG A 85 3.63 14.61 -4.78
N PHE A 86 3.56 13.83 -5.86
CA PHE A 86 4.13 12.49 -5.92
C PHE A 86 5.59 12.57 -6.36
N THR A 87 6.50 12.02 -5.57
CA THR A 87 7.93 11.97 -5.92
C THR A 87 8.49 10.59 -5.63
N GLY A 88 9.22 10.02 -6.58
CA GLY A 88 9.96 8.77 -6.37
C GLY A 88 11.46 9.02 -6.20
N SER A 89 12.12 8.18 -5.41
CA SER A 89 13.57 8.21 -5.24
C SER A 89 14.13 6.81 -4.94
N GLY A 90 15.46 6.69 -4.95
CA GLY A 90 16.16 5.46 -4.59
C GLY A 90 16.98 4.85 -5.74
N SER A 91 17.76 3.83 -5.40
CA SER A 91 18.71 3.19 -6.30
C SER A 91 19.11 1.81 -5.78
N GLY A 92 19.62 0.95 -6.66
CA GLY A 92 20.07 -0.38 -6.27
C GLY A 92 18.90 -1.26 -5.82
N THR A 93 18.75 -1.39 -4.51
CA THR A 93 17.74 -2.22 -3.83
C THR A 93 16.67 -1.43 -3.10
N ASP A 94 16.89 -0.15 -2.80
CA ASP A 94 16.05 0.61 -1.87
C ASP A 94 15.42 1.81 -2.59
N PHE A 95 14.09 1.82 -2.61
CA PHE A 95 13.27 2.80 -3.32
C PHE A 95 12.19 3.37 -2.41
N THR A 96 11.79 4.61 -2.68
CA THR A 96 10.71 5.26 -1.95
C THR A 96 9.78 6.01 -2.88
N LEU A 97 8.50 6.04 -2.49
CA LEU A 97 7.48 6.94 -3.01
C LEU A 97 7.07 7.88 -1.90
N THR A 98 7.15 9.19 -2.15
CA THR A 98 6.68 10.22 -1.23
C THR A 98 5.48 10.95 -1.81
N ILE A 99 4.48 11.21 -0.97
CA ILE A 99 3.33 12.06 -1.25
C ILE A 99 3.38 13.20 -0.25
N SER A 100 3.66 14.43 -0.70
CA SER A 100 3.94 15.55 0.21
C SER A 100 2.71 16.23 0.82
N ASN A 101 1.58 16.18 0.13
CA ASN A 101 0.31 16.79 0.53
C ASN A 101 -0.82 15.86 0.10
N VAL A 102 -1.09 14.82 0.91
CA VAL A 102 -2.08 13.80 0.60
C VAL A 102 -3.46 14.42 0.42
N GLN A 103 -4.19 13.98 -0.60
CA GLN A 103 -5.56 14.40 -0.87
C GLN A 103 -6.53 13.22 -0.80
N ALA A 104 -7.84 13.51 -0.81
CA ALA A 104 -8.85 12.47 -0.66
C ALA A 104 -8.85 11.46 -1.81
N GLU A 105 -8.42 11.87 -2.99
CA GLU A 105 -8.25 11.01 -4.15
C GLU A 105 -6.94 10.20 -4.11
N ASP A 106 -6.05 10.43 -3.15
CA ASP A 106 -4.80 9.69 -3.04
C ASP A 106 -4.97 8.38 -2.24
N PHE A 107 -6.12 8.16 -1.59
CA PHE A 107 -6.39 6.90 -0.89
C PHE A 107 -6.54 5.72 -1.85
N GLY A 108 -5.87 4.63 -1.50
CA GLY A 108 -5.85 3.41 -2.28
C GLY A 108 -4.69 2.51 -1.90
N ASP A 109 -4.53 1.44 -2.67
CA ASP A 109 -3.44 0.49 -2.54
C ASP A 109 -2.29 0.92 -3.46
N TYR A 110 -1.07 0.91 -2.93
CA TYR A 110 0.14 1.28 -3.66
C TYR A 110 1.03 0.08 -3.87
N TYR A 111 1.60 -0.03 -5.07
CA TYR A 111 2.44 -1.15 -5.48
C TYR A 111 3.74 -0.64 -6.09
N CYS A 112 4.88 -1.20 -5.67
CA CYS A 112 6.11 -1.11 -6.45
C CYS A 112 6.32 -2.41 -7.26
N GLN A 113 6.90 -2.26 -8.44
CA GLN A 113 7.14 -3.36 -9.37
C GLN A 113 8.52 -3.21 -10.01
N GLN A 114 9.31 -4.28 -10.01
CA GLN A 114 10.59 -4.32 -10.72
C GLN A 114 10.42 -4.84 -12.16
N GLY A 115 11.11 -4.21 -13.09
CA GLY A 115 11.16 -4.58 -14.51
C GLY A 115 12.55 -4.97 -15.01
N TYR A 116 13.46 -5.32 -14.10
CA TYR A 116 14.84 -5.68 -14.43
C TYR A 116 14.96 -7.14 -14.88
N SER A 117 14.25 -8.04 -14.22
CA SER A 117 14.31 -9.48 -14.50
C SER A 117 12.91 -10.08 -14.56
N SER A 118 12.75 -11.12 -15.39
CA SER A 118 11.53 -11.92 -15.45
C SER A 118 11.57 -13.04 -14.40
N PRO A 119 10.43 -13.38 -13.76
CA PRO A 119 9.11 -12.77 -13.93
C PRO A 119 9.01 -11.38 -13.28
N LEU A 120 8.17 -10.51 -13.84
CA LEU A 120 7.84 -9.24 -13.20
C LEU A 120 7.17 -9.54 -11.86
N THR A 121 7.72 -8.99 -10.78
CA THR A 121 7.20 -9.20 -9.43
C THR A 121 6.51 -7.94 -8.94
N VAL A 122 5.18 -8.03 -8.85
CA VAL A 122 4.37 -7.18 -7.98
C VAL A 122 4.30 -7.91 -6.63
N ILE A 123 4.40 -7.16 -5.54
CA ILE A 123 4.56 -7.70 -4.18
C ILE A 123 3.37 -8.58 -3.77
N GLN A 124 3.65 -9.55 -2.90
CA GLN A 124 2.65 -10.31 -2.13
C GLN A 124 1.93 -9.45 -1.06
N THR A 125 2.41 -8.23 -0.77
CA THR A 125 1.86 -7.27 0.21
C THR A 125 1.77 -5.85 -0.39
N SER A 126 0.59 -5.23 -0.29
CA SER A 126 0.32 -3.88 -0.81
C SER A 126 0.28 -2.86 0.31
N THR A 127 0.80 -1.64 0.10
CA THR A 127 0.62 -0.55 1.07
C THR A 127 -0.78 0.03 0.92
N LYS A 128 -1.66 -0.23 1.89
CA LYS A 128 -3.02 0.32 1.91
C LYS A 128 -3.05 1.65 2.64
N THR A 129 -3.49 2.70 1.97
CA THR A 129 -3.72 4.01 2.58
C THR A 129 -5.22 4.21 2.84
N SER A 130 -5.57 4.63 4.05
CA SER A 130 -6.95 4.93 4.43
C SER A 130 -7.05 6.32 5.05
N LEU A 131 -8.24 6.91 4.98
CA LEU A 131 -8.51 8.19 5.63
C LEU A 131 -8.57 7.99 7.15
N PHE A 132 -7.75 8.73 7.89
CA PHE A 132 -7.84 8.80 9.34
C PHE A 132 -9.14 9.52 9.72
N ARG A 133 -10.22 8.76 9.93
CA ARG A 133 -11.46 9.32 10.48
C ARG A 133 -11.23 9.54 11.97
N SER A 134 -10.86 10.76 12.35
CA SER A 134 -11.00 11.18 13.75
C SER A 134 -12.48 11.13 14.11
N ILE A 135 -12.91 10.10 14.84
CA ILE A 135 -14.18 10.14 15.54
C ILE A 135 -13.99 11.15 16.66
N LEU A 136 -14.21 12.44 16.39
CA LEU A 136 -14.79 13.26 17.43
C LEU A 136 -16.22 12.75 17.59
N CYS A 137 -16.41 11.82 18.53
CA CYS A 137 -17.71 11.50 19.08
C CYS A 137 -18.18 12.72 19.89
N ASN A 138 -18.39 13.85 19.23
CA ASN A 138 -19.00 15.05 19.82
C ASN A 138 -20.49 15.08 19.51
N SER A 139 -21.14 13.93 19.68
CA SER A 139 -22.59 13.83 19.80
C SER A 139 -22.95 12.86 20.92
N CYS A 140 -22.31 13.02 22.08
CA CYS A 140 -22.89 12.67 23.37
C CYS A 140 -23.12 13.96 24.14
N PHE A 141 -24.04 14.79 23.67
CA PHE A 141 -24.57 15.91 24.45
C PHE A 141 -26.10 15.86 24.39
N LEU A 142 -26.65 15.71 25.60
CA LEU A 142 -28.02 16.01 26.04
C LEU A 142 -29.13 15.03 25.63
N GLN A 143 -29.48 14.13 26.54
CA GLN A 143 -30.73 14.33 27.28
C GLN A 143 -30.62 13.65 28.65
N THR A 144 -30.42 14.45 29.70
CA THR A 144 -30.90 14.10 31.04
C THR A 144 -32.42 14.15 31.01
N ALA A 145 -33.08 13.04 31.27
CA ALA A 145 -34.40 13.02 31.88
C ALA A 145 -34.55 11.71 32.65
N ALA A 146 -34.56 11.85 33.98
CA ALA A 146 -35.10 10.86 34.88
C ALA A 146 -36.56 10.58 34.53
N PHE A 147 -37.01 9.33 34.64
CA PHE A 147 -38.17 8.95 35.46
C PHE A 147 -38.14 7.44 35.70
N SER A 148 -38.28 7.09 36.97
CA SER A 148 -38.49 5.76 37.52
C SER A 148 -39.98 5.38 37.41
N VAL A 149 -40.25 4.09 37.67
CA VAL A 149 -41.53 3.41 38.00
C VAL A 149 -42.24 2.65 36.85
N GLN A 150 -42.09 1.31 36.95
CA GLN A 150 -43.00 0.17 36.72
C GLN A 150 -44.17 0.20 35.69
N MET A 151 -44.31 -0.96 35.02
CA MET A 151 -45.54 -1.74 34.74
C MET A 151 -46.18 -1.74 33.32
N LEU A 152 -46.13 -2.96 32.73
CA LEU A 152 -47.09 -3.68 31.85
C LEU A 152 -47.62 -3.11 30.52
N HIS A 153 -47.44 -3.93 29.48
CA HIS A 153 -48.23 -4.11 28.24
C HIS A 153 -49.03 -2.92 27.69
N VAL A 154 -48.53 -2.29 26.61
CA VAL A 154 -49.34 -1.91 25.43
C VAL A 154 -48.43 -1.90 24.19
N ILE A 155 -48.88 -2.61 23.16
CA ILE A 155 -48.33 -2.64 21.81
C ILE A 155 -48.40 -1.23 21.20
N TRP A 156 -47.26 -0.62 20.90
CA TRP A 156 -47.19 0.51 19.97
C TRP A 156 -46.61 0.01 18.65
N VAL A 157 -47.47 -0.10 17.63
CA VAL A 157 -47.05 -0.19 16.23
C VAL A 157 -46.54 1.20 15.85
N GLN A 158 -45.22 1.38 15.82
CA GLN A 158 -44.61 2.49 15.10
C GLN A 158 -43.90 1.91 13.88
N THR A 159 -44.43 2.25 12.71
CA THR A 159 -43.82 2.05 11.41
C THR A 159 -42.52 2.83 11.33
N PHE A 160 -41.40 2.16 11.61
CA PHE A 160 -40.08 2.67 11.30
C PHE A 160 -39.84 2.57 9.79
N SER A 161 -39.68 3.72 9.14
CA SER A 161 -38.99 3.82 7.86
C SER A 161 -37.49 3.96 8.14
N PRO A 162 -36.61 3.08 7.63
CA PRO A 162 -35.19 3.34 7.59
C PRO A 162 -34.80 3.70 6.15
N ARG A 163 -34.96 4.98 5.80
CA ARG A 163 -34.16 5.57 4.74
C ARG A 163 -32.80 5.92 5.37
N ASN A 164 -31.72 5.45 4.75
CA ASN A 164 -30.30 5.59 5.13
C ASN A 164 -29.79 4.63 6.21
N THR A 165 -29.61 3.36 5.84
CA THR A 165 -28.47 2.58 6.32
C THR A 165 -27.19 3.20 5.78
N TYR A 166 -26.55 4.10 6.54
CA TYR A 166 -25.11 4.27 6.40
C TYR A 166 -24.46 3.07 7.06
N THR A 167 -24.31 1.99 6.29
CA THR A 167 -23.36 0.94 6.60
C THR A 167 -21.97 1.56 6.57
N CYS A 168 -21.44 1.95 7.72
CA CYS A 168 -20.01 2.17 7.86
C CYS A 168 -19.35 0.79 7.81
N PRO A 169 -18.54 0.46 6.79
CA PRO A 169 -17.72 -0.74 6.88
C PRO A 169 -16.72 -0.49 8.01
N LEU A 170 -16.88 -1.24 9.11
CA LEU A 170 -15.87 -1.36 10.14
C LEU A 170 -14.60 -1.93 9.48
N HIS A 171 -13.68 -1.07 9.07
CA HIS A 171 -12.28 -1.44 9.02
C HIS A 171 -11.69 -1.03 10.37
N THR A 172 -11.82 -1.95 11.31
CA THR A 172 -11.12 -1.99 12.59
C THR A 172 -9.63 -1.72 12.34
N VAL A 173 -9.12 -0.60 12.82
CA VAL A 173 -7.68 -0.41 13.01
C VAL A 173 -7.34 -1.12 14.32
N ILE A 174 -6.87 -2.35 14.23
CA ILE A 174 -6.31 -3.06 15.38
C ILE A 174 -4.98 -2.37 15.71
N HIS A 175 -4.94 -1.61 16.80
CA HIS A 175 -3.67 -1.24 17.43
C HIS A 175 -3.21 -2.42 18.29
N ILE A 176 -2.05 -2.99 17.96
CA ILE A 176 -1.34 -3.94 18.81
C ILE A 176 -0.38 -3.11 19.68
N ASN A 177 -0.72 -2.94 20.96
CA ASN A 177 0.19 -3.08 22.10
C ASN A 177 -0.61 -3.16 23.41
#